data_AF-A0A7R9L198-F1
#
_entry.id   AF-A0A7R9L198-F1
#
_cell.length_a   1.000
_cell.length_b   1.000
_cell.length_c   1.000
_cell.angle_alpha   90.00
_cell.angle_beta   90.00
_cell.angle_gamma   90.00
#
_symmetry.space_group_name_H-M   'P 1'
#
loop_
_entity.id
_entity.type
_entity.pdbx_description
1 polymer ?
#
loop_
_entity_poly.entity_id
_entity_poly.type
_entity_poly.pdbx_seq_one_letter_code
_entity_poly.pdbx_strand_id
1 'polypeptide(L)'
;MEMFGQSYTLFLIFVSIGCVLSGSEDTSHVVSSDSPTDGHDMSDGIDVSDGSDGSEGSGASDVSVDQSILYSTPNIDNYYIYEHFDDSDDFENRWIRSETSKSDSQELKYDGQWALTPTTTALKGDSCLIVKSRAKHHAISAKLDKVFKFNAKPLVLQYEVQFRNGQECGGAYLKLLSSPSGDLKKLNDKSQYSLMFGPDKCGNDMKLHLIFQHKNPKNGSLNEKHWKLTSNVNKIDEVFKDNRWHLIRLEINTDNTFEVTLDKSSVGKGSLLEDFNPPVNPPKFIDDPNDSKPEDWDEREKIADPDAVKPDDWDESEPRKIADPKATKPDDWAEDEPEMIADSEAKQPSDWDTEMDGEWEAPLIANPRCAQLSGCGKWSAPLIDND
;
A
#
# COMPACT_ATOMS: atom_id res chain seq x y z
N MET A 1 -16.32 -34.09 -13.23
CA MET A 1 -14.96 -33.55 -13.03
C MET A 1 -14.99 -32.85 -11.67
N GLU A 2 -14.59 -33.56 -10.61
CA GLU A 2 -14.81 -33.11 -9.23
C GLU A 2 -13.77 -32.04 -8.84
N MET A 3 -14.16 -30.75 -8.87
CA MET A 3 -13.21 -29.67 -8.57
C MET A 3 -12.98 -29.43 -7.07
N PHE A 4 -13.81 -29.97 -6.18
CA PHE A 4 -13.69 -29.73 -4.74
C PHE A 4 -13.97 -30.98 -3.89
N GLY A 5 -12.92 -31.79 -3.72
CA GLY A 5 -12.94 -33.01 -2.90
C GLY A 5 -12.47 -32.83 -1.44
N GLN A 6 -12.56 -31.62 -0.87
CA GLN A 6 -12.15 -31.36 0.51
C GLN A 6 -13.23 -30.61 1.29
N SER A 7 -12.98 -30.48 2.60
CA SER A 7 -13.89 -29.86 3.56
C SER A 7 -13.15 -28.71 4.25
N TYR A 8 -13.81 -27.63 4.68
CA TYR A 8 -13.17 -26.33 5.01
C TYR A 8 -13.61 -25.73 6.35
N THR A 9 -12.84 -24.74 6.84
CA THR A 9 -13.09 -24.02 8.09
C THR A 9 -12.76 -22.51 7.91
N LEU A 10 -13.65 -21.56 8.26
CA LEU A 10 -13.41 -20.10 8.15
C LEU A 10 -12.42 -19.63 9.21
N PHE A 11 -11.50 -18.74 8.84
CA PHE A 11 -10.61 -18.04 9.77
C PHE A 11 -10.36 -16.58 9.34
N LEU A 12 -9.79 -15.78 10.24
CA LEU A 12 -9.88 -14.32 10.18
C LEU A 12 -8.48 -13.67 10.41
N ILE A 13 -7.70 -13.58 9.34
CA ILE A 13 -6.27 -13.19 9.41
C ILE A 13 -6.08 -11.77 8.87
N PHE A 14 -6.06 -10.80 9.78
CA PHE A 14 -5.67 -9.41 9.48
C PHE A 14 -4.14 -9.25 9.42
N VAL A 15 -3.59 -9.13 8.22
CA VAL A 15 -2.16 -8.83 8.04
C VAL A 15 -1.99 -7.34 7.75
N SER A 16 -1.48 -6.59 8.73
CA SER A 16 -0.84 -5.29 8.49
C SER A 16 0.67 -5.49 8.53
N ILE A 17 1.31 -5.31 7.37
CA ILE A 17 2.77 -5.27 7.21
C ILE A 17 3.14 -3.81 6.97
N GLY A 18 3.69 -3.14 7.98
CA GLY A 18 4.41 -1.89 7.80
C GLY A 18 5.89 -2.21 7.57
N CYS A 19 6.45 -1.78 6.45
CA CYS A 19 7.87 -2.01 6.15
C CYS A 19 8.77 -1.02 6.91
N VAL A 20 10.00 -1.44 7.20
CA VAL A 20 11.00 -0.67 7.95
C VAL A 20 11.70 0.33 7.03
N LEU A 21 11.85 1.58 7.48
CA LEU A 21 12.98 2.43 7.12
C LEU A 21 13.56 3.13 8.36
N SER A 22 14.88 3.28 8.32
CA SER A 22 15.76 3.66 9.43
C SER A 22 15.78 5.16 9.75
N GLY A 23 15.96 5.50 11.02
CA GLY A 23 16.22 6.88 11.48
C GLY A 23 16.66 6.92 12.94
N SER A 24 17.97 7.09 13.15
CA SER A 24 18.74 7.21 14.40
C SER A 24 18.04 7.74 15.65
N GLU A 25 18.39 7.12 16.79
CA GLU A 25 18.28 7.67 18.14
C GLU A 25 18.95 9.05 18.25
N ASP A 26 18.34 10.02 18.95
CA ASP A 26 18.89 10.43 20.26
C ASP A 26 17.87 11.18 21.16
N THR A 27 18.26 11.26 22.43
CA THR A 27 17.63 11.73 23.68
C THR A 27 17.69 13.27 23.84
N SER A 28 17.02 13.99 24.77
CA SER A 28 15.88 13.78 25.71
C SER A 28 15.49 15.11 26.44
N HIS A 29 14.32 15.16 27.10
CA HIS A 29 13.96 16.03 28.27
C HIS A 29 14.00 17.59 28.11
N VAL A 30 13.30 18.46 28.86
CA VAL A 30 12.53 18.46 30.14
C VAL A 30 11.25 19.34 30.00
N VAL A 31 10.21 19.11 30.82
CA VAL A 31 9.06 20.04 31.01
C VAL A 31 9.05 20.59 32.45
N SER A 32 8.82 21.91 32.62
CA SER A 32 8.38 22.70 33.81
C SER A 32 8.93 24.13 33.71
N SER A 33 8.34 25.23 34.20
CA SER A 33 7.06 25.50 34.90
C SER A 33 6.75 27.01 34.81
N ASP A 34 5.63 27.43 35.43
CA ASP A 34 5.32 28.79 35.92
C ASP A 34 4.70 29.85 34.99
N SER A 35 3.58 30.40 35.47
CA SER A 35 2.90 31.63 34.99
C SER A 35 2.34 32.38 36.21
N PRO A 36 2.66 33.68 36.40
CA PRO A 36 2.08 34.49 37.47
C PRO A 36 0.86 35.33 37.04
N THR A 37 0.25 35.98 38.04
CA THR A 37 -1.05 36.67 38.07
C THR A 37 -1.06 38.12 37.58
N ASP A 38 -2.24 38.59 37.12
CA ASP A 38 -2.92 39.88 37.41
C ASP A 38 -4.13 40.03 36.44
N GLY A 39 -5.23 40.75 36.68
CA GLY A 39 -5.73 41.53 37.83
C GLY A 39 -6.74 42.61 37.38
N HIS A 40 -7.79 42.90 38.17
CA HIS A 40 -8.71 44.09 38.09
C HIS A 40 -9.73 44.12 36.90
N ASP A 41 -10.93 44.76 36.94
CA ASP A 41 -11.66 45.50 38.00
C ASP A 41 -13.19 45.67 37.75
N MET A 42 -13.94 46.16 38.77
CA MET A 42 -15.24 46.92 38.78
C MET A 42 -16.52 46.24 38.21
N SER A 43 -17.63 46.01 38.95
CA SER A 43 -18.62 46.92 39.62
C SER A 43 -19.60 47.61 38.63
N ASP A 44 -20.91 47.83 38.83
CA ASP A 44 -21.92 47.73 39.93
C ASP A 44 -23.32 47.39 39.30
N GLY A 45 -24.48 47.21 39.97
CA GLY A 45 -24.90 47.20 41.38
C GLY A 45 -26.29 47.86 41.63
N ILE A 46 -27.11 47.34 42.59
CA ILE A 46 -28.31 47.98 43.25
C ILE A 46 -29.61 48.19 42.40
N ASP A 47 -30.88 48.02 42.85
CA ASP A 47 -31.49 47.29 44.00
C ASP A 47 -33.08 47.24 43.95
N VAL A 48 -33.71 46.32 44.70
CA VAL A 48 -35.13 46.13 45.24
C VAL A 48 -36.46 46.30 44.43
N SER A 49 -37.45 45.43 44.80
CA SER A 49 -38.94 45.61 44.90
C SER A 49 -39.83 45.36 43.66
N ASP A 50 -41.07 44.79 43.70
CA ASP A 50 -41.93 44.09 44.70
C ASP A 50 -43.09 43.34 43.94
N GLY A 51 -43.82 42.42 44.57
CA GLY A 51 -45.27 42.20 44.31
C GLY A 51 -45.78 41.15 43.28
N SER A 52 -46.04 39.93 43.76
CA SER A 52 -47.25 39.09 43.55
C SER A 52 -47.87 38.74 42.15
N ASP A 53 -47.88 37.43 41.89
CA ASP A 53 -48.99 36.57 41.37
C ASP A 53 -49.50 36.70 39.90
N GLY A 54 -49.66 35.55 39.21
CA GLY A 54 -50.30 35.49 37.88
C GLY A 54 -49.74 34.48 36.84
N SER A 55 -50.21 33.23 36.90
CA SER A 55 -50.56 32.28 35.80
C SER A 55 -49.78 32.18 34.47
N GLU A 56 -49.47 30.92 34.10
CA GLU A 56 -49.33 30.34 32.74
C GLU A 56 -48.21 30.81 31.77
N GLY A 57 -47.37 29.87 31.30
CA GLY A 57 -46.46 30.14 30.17
C GLY A 57 -45.29 29.17 29.93
N SER A 58 -45.56 27.92 29.53
CA SER A 58 -44.64 27.04 28.76
C SER A 58 -43.15 27.01 29.14
N GLY A 59 -42.80 26.31 30.22
CA GLY A 59 -41.45 25.77 30.40
C GLY A 59 -41.30 24.44 29.64
N ALA A 60 -40.93 24.49 28.36
CA ALA A 60 -40.55 23.28 27.62
C ALA A 60 -39.18 22.80 28.13
N SER A 61 -39.17 21.80 29.01
CA SER A 61 -37.95 21.07 29.34
C SER A 61 -37.43 20.42 28.05
N ASP A 62 -36.26 20.85 27.59
CA ASP A 62 -35.58 20.26 26.44
C ASP A 62 -35.06 18.87 26.82
N VAL A 63 -35.95 17.88 26.70
CA VAL A 63 -35.61 16.48 26.88
C VAL A 63 -34.88 16.06 25.63
N SER A 64 -33.54 16.08 25.70
CA SER A 64 -32.68 15.40 24.75
C SER A 64 -32.96 13.89 24.81
N VAL A 65 -33.91 13.45 23.97
CA VAL A 65 -34.26 12.03 23.84
C VAL A 65 -33.03 11.31 23.32
N ASP A 66 -32.40 10.53 24.20
CA ASP A 66 -31.36 9.55 23.86
C ASP A 66 -31.97 8.51 22.91
N GLN A 67 -31.90 8.79 21.60
CA GLN A 67 -32.38 7.93 20.51
C GLN A 67 -31.47 6.71 20.30
N SER A 68 -30.95 6.13 21.38
CA SER A 68 -30.29 4.84 21.36
C SER A 68 -31.30 3.72 21.13
N ILE A 69 -31.12 2.95 20.08
CA ILE A 69 -31.86 1.73 19.81
C ILE A 69 -31.16 0.59 20.55
N LEU A 70 -31.92 -0.24 21.27
CA LEU A 70 -31.38 -1.47 21.84
C LEU A 70 -31.14 -2.47 20.70
N TYR A 71 -29.90 -2.90 20.53
CA TYR A 71 -29.54 -3.92 19.56
C TYR A 71 -30.11 -5.28 19.98
N SER A 72 -30.51 -6.07 18.99
CA SER A 72 -30.95 -7.46 19.18
C SER A 72 -30.41 -8.28 18.02
N THR A 73 -29.66 -9.32 18.36
CA THR A 73 -29.00 -10.21 17.42
C THR A 73 -30.02 -10.87 16.47
N PRO A 74 -29.89 -10.71 15.15
CA PRO A 74 -30.75 -11.39 14.19
C PRO A 74 -30.69 -12.92 14.33
N ASN A 75 -31.82 -13.56 14.57
CA ASN A 75 -31.87 -15.02 14.56
C ASN A 75 -31.82 -15.54 13.11
N ILE A 76 -30.80 -16.34 12.79
CA ILE A 76 -30.63 -16.98 11.48
C ILE A 76 -30.46 -18.49 11.60
N ASP A 77 -31.13 -19.23 10.72
CA ASP A 77 -30.97 -20.68 10.59
C ASP A 77 -29.92 -21.04 9.52
N ASN A 78 -29.40 -22.26 9.58
CA ASN A 78 -28.58 -22.89 8.53
C ASN A 78 -27.24 -22.22 8.18
N TYR A 79 -26.61 -21.55 9.15
CA TYR A 79 -25.23 -21.07 9.03
C TYR A 79 -24.17 -22.17 9.25
N TYR A 80 -22.94 -21.85 8.84
CA TYR A 80 -21.72 -22.62 9.13
C TYR A 80 -20.87 -21.99 10.24
N ILE A 81 -20.97 -20.66 10.34
CA ILE A 81 -20.55 -19.79 11.42
C ILE A 81 -21.42 -18.54 11.31
N TYR A 82 -21.82 -18.01 12.45
CA TYR A 82 -22.47 -16.72 12.58
C TYR A 82 -21.80 -16.04 13.76
N GLU A 83 -21.26 -14.85 13.54
CA GLU A 83 -20.48 -14.11 14.53
C GLU A 83 -20.99 -12.68 14.54
N HIS A 84 -21.28 -12.20 15.73
CA HIS A 84 -21.93 -10.91 16.01
C HIS A 84 -21.25 -10.16 17.17
N PHE A 85 -20.31 -10.79 17.88
CA PHE A 85 -19.44 -10.17 18.88
C PHE A 85 -20.13 -9.47 20.07
N ASP A 86 -21.45 -9.61 20.25
CA ASP A 86 -22.19 -9.06 21.40
C ASP A 86 -22.02 -9.88 22.70
N ASP A 87 -21.65 -11.15 22.58
CA ASP A 87 -21.30 -12.05 23.70
C ASP A 87 -19.77 -12.14 23.86
N SER A 88 -19.27 -11.54 24.94
CA SER A 88 -17.83 -11.54 25.25
C SER A 88 -17.33 -12.89 25.79
N ASP A 89 -18.21 -13.72 26.36
CA ASP A 89 -17.84 -15.03 26.91
C ASP A 89 -17.80 -16.06 25.77
N ASP A 90 -18.73 -16.05 24.81
CA ASP A 90 -18.60 -16.87 23.60
C ASP A 90 -17.36 -16.46 22.79
N PHE A 91 -17.09 -15.15 22.64
CA PHE A 91 -15.91 -14.67 21.92
C PHE A 91 -14.59 -15.27 22.44
N GLU A 92 -14.31 -15.16 23.75
CA GLU A 92 -13.04 -15.68 24.31
C GLU A 92 -12.97 -17.23 24.32
N ASN A 93 -14.11 -17.94 24.28
CA ASN A 93 -14.14 -19.40 24.12
C ASN A 93 -13.99 -19.86 22.65
N ARG A 94 -14.54 -19.08 21.71
CA ARG A 94 -14.63 -19.42 20.28
C ARG A 94 -13.40 -18.98 19.48
N TRP A 95 -12.78 -17.86 19.84
CA TRP A 95 -11.69 -17.22 19.09
C TRP A 95 -10.31 -17.51 19.67
N ILE A 96 -9.51 -18.26 18.92
CA ILE A 96 -8.14 -18.63 19.26
C ILE A 96 -7.17 -17.66 18.56
N ARG A 97 -6.34 -16.98 19.36
CA ARG A 97 -5.24 -16.13 18.89
C ARG A 97 -4.03 -17.00 18.52
N SER A 98 -3.22 -16.59 17.54
CA SER A 98 -1.98 -17.29 17.25
C SER A 98 -0.85 -16.95 18.23
N GLU A 99 -0.12 -17.97 18.62
CA GLU A 99 1.07 -17.96 19.49
C GLU A 99 2.34 -18.32 18.69
N THR A 100 2.34 -18.16 17.36
CA THR A 100 3.50 -18.47 16.51
C THR A 100 4.61 -17.43 16.68
N SER A 101 5.84 -17.87 16.98
CA SER A 101 7.02 -17.00 17.07
C SER A 101 7.66 -16.67 15.71
N LYS A 102 8.47 -15.60 15.67
CA LYS A 102 9.41 -15.35 14.57
C LYS A 102 10.55 -16.37 14.69
N SER A 103 11.00 -16.93 13.57
CA SER A 103 12.11 -17.88 13.53
C SER A 103 13.31 -17.38 14.33
N ASP A 104 13.86 -18.26 15.16
CA ASP A 104 15.04 -18.06 16.01
C ASP A 104 14.92 -17.01 17.13
N SER A 105 13.70 -16.59 17.48
CA SER A 105 13.43 -15.71 18.64
C SER A 105 12.28 -16.22 19.51
N GLN A 106 12.23 -15.75 20.76
CA GLN A 106 11.06 -15.94 21.64
C GLN A 106 9.94 -14.91 21.37
N GLU A 107 10.14 -13.97 20.43
CA GLU A 107 9.11 -13.00 20.06
C GLU A 107 8.02 -13.64 19.23
N LEU A 108 6.76 -13.35 19.58
CA LEU A 108 5.61 -13.71 18.76
C LEU A 108 5.65 -12.94 17.43
N LYS A 109 5.45 -13.64 16.31
CA LYS A 109 5.28 -13.03 14.98
C LYS A 109 3.94 -12.30 14.88
N TYR A 110 2.92 -12.82 15.57
CA TYR A 110 1.54 -12.34 15.59
C TYR A 110 1.17 -11.79 16.97
N ASP A 111 1.91 -10.79 17.43
CA ASP A 111 1.77 -10.16 18.76
C ASP A 111 0.75 -9.00 18.79
N GLY A 112 -0.10 -8.90 17.77
CA GLY A 112 -1.14 -7.91 17.64
C GLY A 112 -2.33 -8.09 18.59
N GLN A 113 -2.80 -7.01 19.19
CA GLN A 113 -3.86 -7.03 20.19
C GLN A 113 -5.26 -6.83 19.59
N TRP A 114 -6.18 -7.66 20.06
CA TRP A 114 -7.61 -7.63 19.75
C TRP A 114 -8.43 -7.25 20.98
N ALA A 115 -9.54 -6.56 20.78
CA ALA A 115 -10.54 -6.30 21.81
C ALA A 115 -11.95 -6.21 21.20
N LEU A 116 -12.96 -6.45 22.03
CA LEU A 116 -14.34 -6.05 21.71
C LEU A 116 -14.55 -4.58 22.09
N THR A 117 -15.35 -3.86 21.32
CA THR A 117 -15.69 -2.44 21.53
C THR A 117 -17.02 -2.13 20.84
N PRO A 118 -17.90 -1.29 21.39
CA PRO A 118 -19.16 -0.92 20.74
C PRO A 118 -18.98 -0.39 19.31
N THR A 119 -19.93 -0.73 18.43
CA THR A 119 -19.92 -0.31 17.02
C THR A 119 -20.22 1.18 16.87
N THR A 120 -21.27 1.65 17.56
CA THR A 120 -21.76 3.02 17.56
C THR A 120 -22.54 3.31 18.85
N THR A 121 -22.59 4.58 19.27
CA THR A 121 -23.41 5.01 20.43
C THR A 121 -24.92 4.87 20.18
N ALA A 122 -25.34 4.81 18.92
CA ALA A 122 -26.76 4.70 18.53
C ALA A 122 -27.35 3.28 18.70
N LEU A 123 -26.50 2.23 18.74
CA LEU A 123 -26.90 0.83 18.86
C LEU A 123 -26.35 0.27 20.18
N LYS A 124 -27.13 0.39 21.26
CA LYS A 124 -26.71 -0.10 22.58
C LYS A 124 -26.73 -1.64 22.58
N GLY A 125 -25.58 -2.23 22.88
CA GLY A 125 -25.37 -3.68 22.90
C GLY A 125 -24.62 -4.22 21.67
N ASP A 126 -24.60 -3.48 20.57
CA ASP A 126 -23.88 -3.88 19.35
C ASP A 126 -22.35 -3.66 19.52
N SER A 127 -21.57 -4.70 19.26
CA SER A 127 -20.13 -4.75 19.54
C SER A 127 -19.36 -5.31 18.35
N CYS A 128 -18.12 -4.88 18.19
CA CYS A 128 -17.24 -5.33 17.12
C CYS A 128 -15.84 -5.67 17.63
N LEU A 129 -15.20 -6.59 16.92
CA LEU A 129 -13.79 -6.92 17.07
C LEU A 129 -12.91 -5.82 16.46
N ILE A 130 -12.11 -5.13 17.28
CA ILE A 130 -11.18 -4.08 16.85
C ILE A 130 -9.70 -4.51 17.01
N VAL A 131 -8.91 -4.15 16.01
CA VAL A 131 -7.45 -4.22 15.98
C VAL A 131 -6.87 -3.02 16.75
N LYS A 132 -6.17 -3.25 17.86
CA LYS A 132 -5.62 -2.17 18.72
C LYS A 132 -4.17 -1.82 18.44
N SER A 133 -3.37 -2.74 17.88
CA SER A 133 -1.94 -2.52 17.69
C SER A 133 -1.59 -2.01 16.30
N ARG A 134 -0.84 -0.89 16.23
CA ARG A 134 -0.25 -0.41 14.96
C ARG A 134 1.01 -1.21 14.61
N ALA A 135 1.26 -1.39 13.30
CA ALA A 135 2.47 -2.03 12.75
C ALA A 135 2.78 -3.44 13.32
N LYS A 136 1.74 -4.21 13.69
CA LYS A 136 1.86 -5.61 14.15
C LYS A 136 1.06 -6.55 13.24
N HIS A 137 1.53 -7.78 13.10
CA HIS A 137 0.76 -8.82 12.43
C HIS A 137 -0.32 -9.33 13.39
N HIS A 138 -1.53 -9.56 12.88
CA HIS A 138 -2.63 -10.10 13.66
C HIS A 138 -3.07 -11.45 13.09
N ALA A 139 -3.37 -12.39 13.98
CA ALA A 139 -3.89 -13.70 13.61
C ALA A 139 -4.86 -14.17 14.69
N ILE A 140 -6.14 -14.25 14.35
CA ILE A 140 -7.19 -14.77 15.21
C ILE A 140 -8.07 -15.73 14.41
N SER A 141 -8.66 -16.70 15.08
CA SER A 141 -9.15 -17.90 14.41
C SER A 141 -10.29 -18.58 15.18
N ALA A 142 -11.46 -18.72 14.56
CA ALA A 142 -12.60 -19.45 15.11
C ALA A 142 -12.94 -20.67 14.25
N LYS A 143 -13.38 -21.78 14.84
CA LYS A 143 -13.82 -22.94 14.04
C LYS A 143 -15.22 -22.67 13.46
N LEU A 144 -15.53 -23.30 12.32
CA LEU A 144 -16.91 -23.48 11.88
C LEU A 144 -17.58 -24.55 12.75
N ASP A 145 -18.88 -24.41 12.95
CA ASP A 145 -19.70 -25.41 13.64
C ASP A 145 -19.88 -26.66 12.77
N LYS A 146 -19.81 -26.47 11.45
CA LYS A 146 -19.96 -27.52 10.43
C LYS A 146 -18.89 -27.32 9.36
N VAL A 147 -18.33 -28.41 8.86
CA VAL A 147 -17.28 -28.34 7.84
C VAL A 147 -17.93 -28.09 6.47
N PHE A 148 -17.61 -26.96 5.82
CA PHE A 148 -18.16 -26.63 4.50
C PHE A 148 -17.59 -27.55 3.41
N LYS A 149 -18.33 -27.82 2.33
CA LYS A 149 -17.87 -28.58 1.14
C LYS A 149 -18.46 -27.94 -0.13
N PHE A 150 -17.63 -27.59 -1.11
CA PHE A 150 -18.06 -26.98 -2.38
C PHE A 150 -18.61 -28.01 -3.39
N ASN A 151 -19.66 -28.76 -3.03
CA ASN A 151 -20.20 -29.81 -3.90
C ASN A 151 -21.63 -29.53 -4.42
N ALA A 152 -22.55 -29.13 -3.54
CA ALA A 152 -23.99 -29.08 -3.84
C ALA A 152 -24.69 -27.81 -3.34
N LYS A 153 -23.96 -26.87 -2.74
CA LYS A 153 -24.48 -25.60 -2.23
C LYS A 153 -23.54 -24.46 -2.63
N PRO A 154 -24.07 -23.26 -2.92
CA PRO A 154 -23.24 -22.07 -3.06
C PRO A 154 -22.55 -21.77 -1.71
N LEU A 155 -21.36 -21.17 -1.78
CA LEU A 155 -20.74 -20.52 -0.62
C LEU A 155 -21.20 -19.06 -0.60
N VAL A 156 -21.71 -18.60 0.54
CA VAL A 156 -21.86 -17.17 0.83
C VAL A 156 -20.94 -16.83 1.99
N LEU A 157 -20.07 -15.86 1.80
CA LEU A 157 -19.19 -15.28 2.82
C LEU A 157 -19.47 -13.78 2.87
N GLN A 158 -19.95 -13.30 4.02
CA GLN A 158 -20.34 -11.92 4.22
C GLN A 158 -19.83 -11.44 5.58
N TYR A 159 -19.30 -10.22 5.63
CA TYR A 159 -18.88 -9.55 6.86
C TYR A 159 -18.87 -8.03 6.67
N GLU A 160 -18.76 -7.30 7.78
CA GLU A 160 -18.67 -5.84 7.78
C GLU A 160 -17.29 -5.39 8.23
N VAL A 161 -16.81 -4.26 7.69
CA VAL A 161 -15.53 -3.65 8.03
C VAL A 161 -15.66 -2.14 8.10
N GLN A 162 -14.92 -1.52 9.03
CA GLN A 162 -14.83 -0.07 9.20
C GLN A 162 -13.38 0.34 9.50
N PHE A 163 -12.81 1.23 8.69
CA PHE A 163 -11.47 1.78 8.90
C PHE A 163 -11.53 3.12 9.66
N ARG A 164 -11.82 3.08 10.97
CA ARG A 164 -12.12 4.26 11.81
C ARG A 164 -11.09 5.41 11.77
N ASN A 165 -9.82 5.09 11.54
CA ASN A 165 -8.71 6.05 11.52
C ASN A 165 -8.10 6.22 10.11
N GLY A 166 -8.82 5.79 9.06
CA GLY A 166 -8.25 5.50 7.75
C GLY A 166 -7.28 4.30 7.77
N GLN A 167 -6.74 3.97 6.61
CA GLN A 167 -5.74 2.92 6.43
C GLN A 167 -4.62 3.40 5.50
N GLU A 168 -3.36 3.29 5.93
CA GLU A 168 -2.17 3.55 5.10
C GLU A 168 -1.65 2.27 4.46
N CYS A 169 -1.27 1.27 5.28
CA CYS A 169 -0.91 -0.06 4.81
C CYS A 169 -1.39 -1.18 5.76
N GLY A 170 -2.23 -2.09 5.25
CA GLY A 170 -2.75 -3.27 5.93
C GLY A 170 -4.09 -3.76 5.36
N GLY A 171 -4.31 -5.06 5.48
CA GLY A 171 -5.50 -5.74 4.97
C GLY A 171 -6.48 -6.19 6.05
N ALA A 172 -7.76 -6.19 5.67
CA ALA A 172 -8.90 -6.59 6.49
C ALA A 172 -9.66 -7.76 5.85
N TYR A 173 -8.92 -8.73 5.33
CA TYR A 173 -9.44 -9.90 4.63
C TYR A 173 -9.59 -11.14 5.53
N LEU A 174 -10.48 -12.04 5.11
CA LEU A 174 -10.70 -13.34 5.75
C LEU A 174 -9.93 -14.43 4.98
N LYS A 175 -9.57 -15.53 5.66
CA LYS A 175 -9.04 -16.74 5.00
C LYS A 175 -9.79 -17.99 5.47
N LEU A 176 -10.50 -18.66 4.57
CA LEU A 176 -10.99 -20.03 4.83
C LEU A 176 -9.79 -20.97 4.86
N LEU A 177 -9.40 -21.51 6.02
CA LEU A 177 -8.38 -22.56 6.06
C LEU A 177 -8.94 -23.88 5.49
N SER A 178 -8.06 -24.63 4.84
CA SER A 178 -8.34 -26.00 4.39
C SER A 178 -8.56 -26.88 5.63
N SER A 179 -9.42 -27.90 5.56
CA SER A 179 -9.47 -28.93 6.62
C SER A 179 -8.73 -30.21 6.18
N PRO A 180 -7.97 -30.87 7.08
CA PRO A 180 -7.74 -30.50 8.48
C PRO A 180 -6.87 -29.24 8.62
N SER A 181 -7.32 -28.28 9.44
CA SER A 181 -6.71 -26.93 9.52
C SER A 181 -5.50 -26.84 10.45
N GLY A 182 -5.07 -27.97 11.02
CA GLY A 182 -3.94 -28.04 11.96
C GLY A 182 -4.26 -27.43 13.34
N ASP A 183 -3.19 -26.99 14.01
CA ASP A 183 -3.25 -26.33 15.31
C ASP A 183 -3.41 -24.81 15.12
N LEU A 184 -4.52 -24.28 15.62
CA LEU A 184 -4.91 -22.88 15.42
C LEU A 184 -4.03 -21.89 16.20
N LYS A 185 -3.40 -22.34 17.30
CA LYS A 185 -2.38 -21.55 18.00
C LYS A 185 -1.14 -21.35 17.12
N LYS A 186 -0.87 -22.23 16.16
CA LYS A 186 0.32 -22.20 15.28
C LYS A 186 0.05 -21.62 13.89
N LEU A 187 -1.02 -20.84 13.77
CA LEU A 187 -1.41 -20.17 12.53
C LEU A 187 -0.34 -19.18 12.07
N ASN A 188 -0.02 -19.19 10.78
CA ASN A 188 0.99 -18.31 10.19
C ASN A 188 0.73 -18.05 8.70
N ASP A 189 1.63 -17.31 8.07
CA ASP A 189 1.64 -16.93 6.66
C ASP A 189 1.66 -18.13 5.69
N LYS A 190 2.18 -19.29 6.14
CA LYS A 190 2.25 -20.54 5.38
C LYS A 190 1.11 -21.51 5.71
N SER A 191 0.17 -21.14 6.60
CA SER A 191 -0.99 -21.98 6.92
C SER A 191 -1.88 -22.19 5.69
N GLN A 192 -2.18 -23.45 5.37
CA GLN A 192 -2.92 -23.81 4.16
C GLN A 192 -4.36 -23.28 4.20
N TYR A 193 -4.71 -22.50 3.19
CA TYR A 193 -6.03 -21.92 3.03
C TYR A 193 -6.63 -22.28 1.68
N SER A 194 -7.95 -22.30 1.60
CA SER A 194 -8.69 -22.63 0.38
C SER A 194 -9.21 -21.39 -0.33
N LEU A 195 -9.55 -20.34 0.43
CA LEU A 195 -10.06 -19.07 -0.07
C LEU A 195 -9.56 -17.92 0.82
N MET A 196 -9.15 -16.82 0.23
CA MET A 196 -8.90 -15.54 0.89
C MET A 196 -9.76 -14.49 0.20
N PHE A 197 -10.51 -13.70 0.98
CA PHE A 197 -11.44 -12.71 0.47
C PHE A 197 -11.48 -11.47 1.37
N GLY A 198 -11.34 -10.28 0.77
CA GLY A 198 -11.52 -9.01 1.48
C GLY A 198 -10.60 -7.87 1.04
N PRO A 199 -10.82 -6.66 1.57
CA PRO A 199 -10.11 -5.47 1.16
C PRO A 199 -8.70 -5.43 1.75
N ASP A 200 -7.76 -4.95 0.95
CA ASP A 200 -6.36 -4.75 1.29
C ASP A 200 -5.87 -3.44 0.67
N LYS A 201 -5.12 -2.66 1.44
CA LYS A 201 -4.57 -1.39 0.97
C LYS A 201 -3.12 -1.26 1.42
N CYS A 202 -2.24 -0.84 0.53
CA CYS A 202 -0.90 -0.40 0.91
C CYS A 202 -0.46 0.80 0.06
N GLY A 203 -0.34 1.97 0.70
CA GLY A 203 -0.11 3.24 0.03
C GLY A 203 -1.25 3.57 -0.92
N ASN A 204 -0.92 3.65 -2.22
CA ASN A 204 -1.87 3.93 -3.29
C ASN A 204 -2.51 2.66 -3.88
N ASP A 205 -1.99 1.47 -3.58
CA ASP A 205 -2.54 0.21 -4.06
C ASP A 205 -3.74 -0.18 -3.18
N MET A 206 -4.92 -0.28 -3.78
CA MET A 206 -6.18 -0.63 -3.12
C MET A 206 -6.78 -1.82 -3.87
N LYS A 207 -7.01 -2.91 -3.15
CA LYS A 207 -7.39 -4.20 -3.70
C LYS A 207 -8.56 -4.80 -2.93
N LEU A 208 -9.42 -5.52 -3.65
CA LEU A 208 -10.38 -6.45 -3.06
C LEU A 208 -9.97 -7.85 -3.45
N HIS A 209 -9.16 -8.48 -2.59
CA HIS A 209 -8.65 -9.82 -2.86
C HIS A 209 -9.81 -10.80 -2.96
N LEU A 210 -9.76 -11.61 -4.02
CA LEU A 210 -10.47 -12.87 -4.14
C LEU A 210 -9.44 -13.87 -4.66
N ILE A 211 -8.95 -14.73 -3.78
CA ILE A 211 -7.86 -15.67 -4.04
C ILE A 211 -8.30 -17.05 -3.60
N PHE A 212 -8.13 -18.09 -4.43
CA PHE A 212 -8.35 -19.47 -4.00
C PHE A 212 -7.16 -20.37 -4.34
N GLN A 213 -6.96 -21.43 -3.56
CA GLN A 213 -5.94 -22.43 -3.85
C GLN A 213 -6.52 -23.52 -4.74
N HIS A 214 -6.01 -23.61 -5.97
CA HIS A 214 -6.38 -24.66 -6.92
C HIS A 214 -5.38 -25.81 -6.86
N LYS A 215 -5.88 -27.02 -6.58
CA LYS A 215 -5.08 -28.26 -6.65
C LYS A 215 -5.11 -28.82 -8.07
N ASN A 216 -3.96 -28.85 -8.72
CA ASN A 216 -3.83 -29.47 -10.04
C ASN A 216 -4.05 -31.01 -9.92
N PRO A 217 -5.00 -31.59 -10.67
CA PRO A 217 -5.35 -33.01 -10.54
C PRO A 217 -4.27 -33.96 -11.07
N LYS A 218 -3.32 -33.51 -11.90
CA LYS A 218 -2.27 -34.37 -12.49
C LYS A 218 -1.03 -34.52 -11.60
N ASN A 219 -0.54 -33.43 -11.03
CA ASN A 219 0.70 -33.42 -10.22
C ASN A 219 0.46 -33.14 -8.73
N GLY A 220 -0.78 -32.86 -8.32
CA GLY A 220 -1.15 -32.56 -6.95
C GLY A 220 -0.70 -31.18 -6.43
N SER A 221 -0.06 -30.35 -7.24
CA SER A 221 0.45 -29.05 -6.79
C SER A 221 -0.67 -28.07 -6.49
N LEU A 222 -0.53 -27.32 -5.39
CA LEU A 222 -1.41 -26.22 -5.02
C LEU A 222 -0.86 -24.94 -5.63
N ASN A 223 -1.70 -24.20 -6.34
CA ASN A 223 -1.34 -22.90 -6.91
C ASN A 223 -2.42 -21.88 -6.54
N GLU A 224 -2.00 -20.71 -6.08
CA GLU A 224 -2.90 -19.60 -5.82
C GLU A 224 -3.44 -19.02 -7.13
N LYS A 225 -4.70 -18.60 -7.11
CA LYS A 225 -5.44 -18.05 -8.25
C LYS A 225 -6.01 -16.72 -7.80
N HIS A 226 -5.57 -15.61 -8.39
CA HIS A 226 -5.99 -14.26 -8.01
C HIS A 226 -7.01 -13.72 -9.01
N TRP A 227 -8.11 -13.13 -8.53
CA TRP A 227 -9.10 -12.50 -9.40
C TRP A 227 -8.51 -11.28 -10.13
N LYS A 228 -8.65 -11.24 -11.47
CA LYS A 228 -8.04 -10.21 -12.34
C LYS A 228 -8.46 -8.78 -11.99
N LEU A 229 -9.69 -8.58 -11.51
CA LEU A 229 -10.23 -7.24 -11.23
C LEU A 229 -9.94 -6.75 -9.80
N THR A 230 -9.12 -7.46 -9.00
CA THR A 230 -8.81 -7.12 -7.60
C THR A 230 -8.47 -5.63 -7.37
N SER A 231 -7.65 -5.01 -8.24
CA SER A 231 -7.27 -3.58 -8.14
C SER A 231 -8.27 -2.61 -8.79
N ASN A 232 -9.20 -3.10 -9.61
CA ASN A 232 -10.11 -2.29 -10.43
C ASN A 232 -11.58 -2.49 -10.00
N VAL A 233 -11.81 -2.65 -8.69
CA VAL A 233 -13.16 -2.77 -8.13
C VAL A 233 -13.74 -1.38 -7.90
N ASN A 234 -14.91 -1.13 -8.48
CA ASN A 234 -15.63 0.13 -8.32
C ASN A 234 -15.91 0.41 -6.82
N LYS A 235 -15.67 1.65 -6.39
CA LYS A 235 -15.89 2.15 -5.01
C LYS A 235 -15.04 1.49 -3.91
N ILE A 236 -14.02 0.71 -4.24
CA ILE A 236 -13.13 0.11 -3.22
C ILE A 236 -12.38 1.17 -2.41
N ASP A 237 -12.22 2.38 -2.95
CA ASP A 237 -11.55 3.49 -2.27
C ASP A 237 -12.44 4.19 -1.23
N GLU A 238 -13.77 4.19 -1.40
CA GLU A 238 -14.74 4.67 -0.41
C GLU A 238 -14.53 3.92 0.92
N VAL A 239 -14.37 2.59 0.84
CA VAL A 239 -14.19 1.66 1.98
C VAL A 239 -13.06 2.05 2.92
N PHE A 240 -11.98 2.63 2.40
CA PHE A 240 -10.79 3.01 3.19
C PHE A 240 -10.75 4.50 3.61
N LYS A 241 -11.73 5.31 3.18
CA LYS A 241 -11.67 6.78 3.28
C LYS A 241 -12.82 7.41 4.06
N ASP A 242 -14.02 6.86 3.99
CA ASP A 242 -15.22 7.53 4.52
C ASP A 242 -15.49 7.27 6.02
N ASN A 243 -14.70 6.38 6.64
CA ASN A 243 -14.79 5.91 8.02
C ASN A 243 -16.13 5.25 8.40
N ARG A 244 -16.93 4.77 7.43
CA ARG A 244 -18.21 4.08 7.66
C ARG A 244 -18.05 2.56 7.69
N TRP A 245 -19.14 1.89 8.07
CA TRP A 245 -19.28 0.44 7.98
C TRP A 245 -19.64 0.06 6.54
N HIS A 246 -18.86 -0.84 5.95
CA HIS A 246 -19.12 -1.40 4.63
C HIS A 246 -19.41 -2.90 4.72
N LEU A 247 -20.49 -3.32 4.08
CA LEU A 247 -20.91 -4.70 3.98
C LEU A 247 -20.28 -5.34 2.74
N ILE A 248 -19.37 -6.29 2.94
CA ILE A 248 -18.67 -6.98 1.86
C ILE A 248 -19.16 -8.43 1.81
N ARG A 249 -19.69 -8.85 0.66
CA ARG A 249 -20.19 -10.21 0.41
C ARG A 249 -19.61 -10.80 -0.86
N LEU A 250 -19.14 -12.03 -0.74
CA LEU A 250 -18.80 -12.95 -1.81
C LEU A 250 -19.84 -14.07 -1.87
N GLU A 251 -20.31 -14.36 -3.06
CA GLU A 251 -21.15 -15.51 -3.37
C GLU A 251 -20.47 -16.34 -4.47
N ILE A 252 -20.25 -17.63 -4.22
CA ILE A 252 -19.70 -18.58 -5.19
C ILE A 252 -20.76 -19.64 -5.48
N ASN A 253 -21.20 -19.71 -6.73
CA ASN A 253 -22.22 -20.62 -7.20
C ASN A 253 -21.65 -21.99 -7.58
N THR A 254 -22.52 -23.00 -7.63
CA THR A 254 -22.18 -24.38 -7.98
C THR A 254 -21.82 -24.57 -9.47
N ASP A 255 -22.09 -23.58 -10.32
CA ASP A 255 -21.70 -23.54 -11.74
C ASP A 255 -20.30 -22.94 -11.96
N ASN A 256 -19.59 -22.61 -10.88
CA ASN A 256 -18.29 -21.91 -10.84
C ASN A 256 -18.36 -20.42 -11.23
N THR A 257 -19.55 -19.82 -11.29
CA THR A 257 -19.68 -18.36 -11.28
C THR A 257 -19.51 -17.81 -9.86
N PHE A 258 -19.13 -16.55 -9.76
CA PHE A 258 -19.11 -15.83 -8.49
C PHE A 258 -19.62 -14.40 -8.68
N GLU A 259 -20.11 -13.83 -7.58
CA GLU A 259 -20.52 -12.44 -7.47
C GLU A 259 -19.93 -11.82 -6.20
N VAL A 260 -19.39 -10.60 -6.35
CA VAL A 260 -18.88 -9.77 -5.27
C VAL A 260 -19.77 -8.55 -5.16
N THR A 261 -20.32 -8.33 -3.96
CA THR A 261 -21.16 -7.17 -3.63
C THR A 261 -20.52 -6.36 -2.51
N LEU A 262 -20.58 -5.04 -2.67
CA LEU A 262 -20.20 -4.03 -1.69
C LEU A 262 -21.44 -3.18 -1.40
N ASP A 263 -21.86 -3.10 -0.15
CA ASP A 263 -23.06 -2.37 0.30
C ASP A 263 -24.30 -2.73 -0.53
N LYS A 264 -24.50 -4.04 -0.75
CA LYS A 264 -25.57 -4.64 -1.56
C LYS A 264 -25.53 -4.28 -3.05
N SER A 265 -24.54 -3.50 -3.50
CA SER A 265 -24.30 -3.17 -4.90
C SER A 265 -23.32 -4.18 -5.51
N SER A 266 -23.62 -4.69 -6.70
CA SER A 266 -22.71 -5.60 -7.40
C SER A 266 -21.50 -4.84 -7.94
N VAL A 267 -20.30 -5.23 -7.51
CA VAL A 267 -19.03 -4.60 -7.91
C VAL A 267 -18.17 -5.50 -8.80
N GLY A 268 -18.49 -6.79 -8.87
CA GLY A 268 -17.88 -7.72 -9.82
C GLY A 268 -18.66 -9.03 -9.93
N LYS A 269 -18.71 -9.58 -11.14
CA LYS A 269 -19.20 -10.94 -11.43
C LYS A 269 -18.22 -11.61 -12.38
N GLY A 270 -18.13 -12.93 -12.34
CA GLY A 270 -17.26 -13.67 -13.25
C GLY A 270 -17.32 -15.17 -13.08
N SER A 271 -16.39 -15.86 -13.75
CA SER A 271 -16.15 -17.30 -13.67
C SER A 271 -14.82 -17.58 -12.96
N LEU A 272 -14.84 -18.49 -11.98
CA LEU A 272 -13.62 -18.96 -11.31
C LEU A 272 -12.59 -19.55 -12.27
N LEU A 273 -13.03 -20.04 -13.43
CA LEU A 273 -12.15 -20.68 -14.43
C LEU A 273 -11.45 -19.69 -15.35
N GLU A 274 -12.06 -18.54 -15.62
CA GLU A 274 -11.67 -17.64 -16.71
C GLU A 274 -11.15 -16.28 -16.21
N ASP A 275 -11.70 -15.76 -15.10
CA ASP A 275 -11.40 -14.41 -14.60
C ASP A 275 -10.24 -14.34 -13.60
N PHE A 276 -9.41 -15.39 -13.54
CA PHE A 276 -8.31 -15.53 -12.59
C PHE A 276 -6.95 -15.56 -13.28
N ASN A 277 -5.93 -15.07 -12.58
CA ASN A 277 -4.53 -15.06 -12.99
C ASN A 277 -3.67 -15.67 -11.84
N PRO A 278 -2.79 -16.65 -12.10
CA PRO A 278 -2.69 -17.46 -13.33
C PRO A 278 -4.00 -18.21 -13.65
N PRO A 279 -4.30 -18.50 -14.93
CA PRO A 279 -5.55 -19.16 -15.30
C PRO A 279 -5.67 -20.55 -14.65
N VAL A 280 -6.90 -20.98 -14.32
CA VAL A 280 -7.13 -22.28 -13.66
C VAL A 280 -6.79 -23.43 -14.59
N ASN A 281 -7.33 -23.38 -15.81
CA ASN A 281 -7.02 -24.30 -16.87
C ASN A 281 -5.77 -23.82 -17.62
N PRO A 282 -4.88 -24.73 -18.07
CA PRO A 282 -3.80 -24.36 -18.97
C PRO A 282 -4.38 -23.79 -20.28
N PRO A 283 -3.62 -22.97 -21.03
CA PRO A 283 -4.06 -22.48 -22.32
C PRO A 283 -4.33 -23.65 -23.27
N LYS A 284 -5.31 -23.47 -24.17
CA LYS A 284 -5.73 -24.52 -25.13
C LYS A 284 -4.64 -24.85 -26.16
N PHE A 285 -3.73 -23.91 -26.37
CA PHE A 285 -2.59 -23.99 -27.28
C PHE A 285 -1.34 -23.58 -26.49
N ILE A 286 -0.21 -24.20 -26.82
CA ILE A 286 1.12 -23.84 -26.32
C ILE A 286 2.03 -23.72 -27.54
N ASP A 287 3.03 -22.86 -27.46
CA ASP A 287 4.07 -22.77 -28.49
C ASP A 287 4.91 -24.05 -28.47
N ASP A 288 5.40 -24.51 -29.63
CA ASP A 288 6.22 -25.72 -29.71
C ASP A 288 7.63 -25.42 -29.16
N PRO A 289 8.11 -26.10 -28.10
CA PRO A 289 9.44 -25.88 -27.56
C PRO A 289 10.60 -26.22 -28.51
N ASN A 290 10.31 -26.88 -29.64
CA ASN A 290 11.29 -27.21 -30.67
C ASN A 290 11.26 -26.24 -31.86
N ASP A 291 10.31 -25.29 -31.89
CA ASP A 291 10.28 -24.24 -32.90
C ASP A 291 11.38 -23.21 -32.60
N SER A 292 12.14 -22.86 -33.64
CA SER A 292 13.25 -21.92 -33.54
C SER A 292 13.20 -20.97 -34.73
N LYS A 293 13.37 -19.68 -34.43
CA LYS A 293 13.44 -18.62 -35.43
C LYS A 293 14.51 -18.97 -36.49
N PRO A 294 14.15 -19.04 -37.78
CA PRO A 294 15.10 -19.32 -38.87
C PRO A 294 16.23 -18.28 -38.96
N GLU A 295 17.41 -18.70 -39.45
CA GLU A 295 18.57 -17.81 -39.61
C GLU A 295 18.33 -16.68 -40.63
N ASP A 296 17.45 -16.90 -41.61
CA ASP A 296 17.04 -15.93 -42.64
C ASP A 296 15.87 -15.02 -42.21
N TRP A 297 15.38 -15.17 -40.98
CA TRP A 297 14.24 -14.38 -40.48
C TRP A 297 14.67 -12.96 -40.09
N ASP A 298 14.40 -12.02 -40.99
CA ASP A 298 14.59 -10.59 -40.76
C ASP A 298 13.49 -10.00 -39.86
N GLU A 299 13.89 -9.41 -38.74
CA GLU A 299 13.01 -8.70 -37.80
C GLU A 299 13.00 -7.18 -38.02
N ARG A 300 13.76 -6.67 -38.99
CA ARG A 300 13.83 -5.23 -39.28
C ARG A 300 12.53 -4.77 -39.95
N GLU A 301 11.67 -4.09 -39.20
CA GLU A 301 10.46 -3.42 -39.72
C GLU A 301 10.79 -2.45 -40.87
N LYS A 302 11.99 -1.86 -40.84
CA LYS A 302 12.50 -0.94 -41.85
C LYS A 302 13.94 -1.31 -42.21
N ILE A 303 14.22 -1.38 -43.51
CA ILE A 303 15.56 -1.47 -44.06
C ILE A 303 15.93 -0.13 -44.70
N ALA A 304 17.23 0.15 -44.83
CA ALA A 304 17.68 1.24 -45.70
C ALA A 304 17.27 0.92 -47.14
N ASP A 305 16.85 1.95 -47.89
CA ASP A 305 16.50 1.81 -49.30
C ASP A 305 17.77 1.42 -50.10
N PRO A 306 17.80 0.23 -50.76
CA PRO A 306 18.97 -0.23 -51.48
C PRO A 306 19.27 0.60 -52.75
N ASP A 307 18.30 1.34 -53.27
CA ASP A 307 18.45 2.20 -54.45
C ASP A 307 18.85 3.64 -54.07
N ALA A 308 18.80 4.00 -52.77
CA ALA A 308 19.19 5.32 -52.28
C ALA A 308 20.72 5.48 -52.23
N VAL A 309 21.28 5.98 -53.33
CA VAL A 309 22.70 6.37 -53.40
C VAL A 309 22.90 7.71 -52.68
N LYS A 310 23.97 7.79 -51.90
CA LYS A 310 24.43 9.03 -51.25
C LYS A 310 24.68 10.13 -52.29
N PRO A 311 24.10 11.34 -52.14
CA PRO A 311 24.33 12.46 -53.07
C PRO A 311 25.80 12.92 -53.14
N ASP A 312 26.22 13.43 -54.31
CA ASP A 312 27.58 13.91 -54.57
C ASP A 312 27.97 15.14 -53.72
N ASP A 313 26.98 15.89 -53.20
CA ASP A 313 27.14 17.07 -52.35
C ASP A 313 27.20 16.75 -50.84
N TRP A 314 27.06 15.49 -50.44
CA TRP A 314 27.16 15.08 -49.03
C TRP A 314 28.60 14.70 -48.65
N ASP A 315 29.37 15.65 -48.14
CA ASP A 315 30.67 15.35 -47.53
C ASP A 315 30.52 14.93 -46.06
N GLU A 316 31.07 13.77 -45.69
CA GLU A 316 31.12 13.28 -44.29
C GLU A 316 32.42 13.66 -43.58
N SER A 317 33.40 14.20 -44.31
CA SER A 317 34.71 14.60 -43.79
C SER A 317 34.73 16.05 -43.29
N GLU A 318 33.74 16.87 -43.65
CA GLU A 318 33.65 18.24 -43.16
C GLU A 318 33.22 18.28 -41.68
N PRO A 319 33.92 19.07 -40.83
CA PRO A 319 33.53 19.23 -39.45
C PRO A 319 32.28 20.08 -39.33
N ARG A 320 31.37 19.71 -38.43
CA ARG A 320 30.16 20.50 -38.11
C ARG A 320 30.46 21.96 -37.71
N LYS A 321 31.68 22.26 -37.26
CA LYS A 321 32.11 23.60 -36.87
C LYS A 321 33.47 23.95 -37.45
N ILE A 322 33.59 25.20 -37.89
CA ILE A 322 34.83 25.79 -38.40
C ILE A 322 35.22 26.99 -37.53
N ALA A 323 36.52 27.32 -37.49
CA ALA A 323 37.00 28.53 -36.84
C ALA A 323 36.50 29.78 -37.61
N ASP A 324 35.91 30.75 -36.92
CA ASP A 324 35.37 31.96 -37.55
C ASP A 324 36.48 32.75 -38.29
N PRO A 325 36.42 32.85 -39.63
CA PRO A 325 37.44 33.56 -40.40
C PRO A 325 37.38 35.10 -40.22
N LYS A 326 36.34 35.63 -39.56
CA LYS A 326 36.20 37.05 -39.22
C LYS A 326 36.64 37.39 -37.80
N ALA A 327 36.90 36.39 -36.95
CA ALA A 327 37.32 36.64 -35.58
C ALA A 327 38.79 37.08 -35.53
N THR A 328 39.03 38.28 -35.03
CA THR A 328 40.37 38.81 -34.76
C THR A 328 40.68 38.73 -33.28
N LYS A 329 41.90 38.32 -32.91
CA LYS A 329 42.40 38.36 -31.53
C LYS A 329 42.32 39.80 -30.96
N PRO A 330 41.77 40.02 -29.75
CA PRO A 330 41.81 41.32 -29.09
C PRO A 330 43.24 41.79 -28.74
N ASP A 331 43.48 43.09 -28.81
CA ASP A 331 44.80 43.71 -28.55
C ASP A 331 45.25 43.60 -27.08
N ASP A 332 44.30 43.39 -26.15
CA ASP A 332 44.51 43.28 -24.70
C ASP A 332 44.59 41.82 -24.19
N TRP A 333 44.64 40.85 -25.10
CA TRP A 333 44.68 39.42 -24.75
C TRP A 333 46.09 38.96 -24.32
N ALA A 334 46.21 38.46 -23.08
CA ALA A 334 47.48 38.03 -22.50
C ALA A 334 47.77 36.54 -22.76
N GLU A 335 48.59 36.24 -23.78
CA GLU A 335 48.96 34.84 -24.11
C GLU A 335 49.90 34.17 -23.10
N ASP A 336 50.75 34.96 -22.43
CA ASP A 336 51.79 34.46 -21.51
C ASP A 336 51.26 34.15 -20.09
N GLU A 337 50.05 34.61 -19.75
CA GLU A 337 49.39 34.36 -18.46
C GLU A 337 48.34 33.24 -18.63
N PRO A 338 48.35 32.18 -17.79
CA PRO A 338 47.35 31.14 -17.88
C PRO A 338 45.99 31.65 -17.39
N GLU A 339 44.92 31.22 -18.06
CA GLU A 339 43.52 31.53 -17.69
C GLU A 339 43.17 31.02 -16.29
N MET A 340 43.74 29.87 -15.92
CA MET A 340 43.53 29.20 -14.64
C MET A 340 44.87 29.02 -13.92
N ILE A 341 44.91 29.33 -12.63
CA ILE A 341 46.07 29.15 -11.73
C ILE A 341 45.70 28.21 -10.60
N ALA A 342 46.69 27.50 -10.03
CA ALA A 342 46.48 26.72 -8.82
C ALA A 342 46.08 27.63 -7.64
N ASP A 343 45.05 27.24 -6.88
CA ASP A 343 44.63 27.94 -5.67
C ASP A 343 45.74 27.89 -4.61
N SER A 344 46.20 29.07 -4.17
CA SER A 344 47.24 29.22 -3.16
C SER A 344 46.74 29.06 -1.73
N GLU A 345 45.43 29.08 -1.48
CA GLU A 345 44.84 28.83 -0.16
C GLU A 345 44.43 27.36 0.03
N ALA A 346 44.28 26.61 -1.06
CA ALA A 346 44.01 25.18 -1.01
C ALA A 346 45.16 24.40 -0.36
N LYS A 347 44.80 23.45 0.49
CA LYS A 347 45.75 22.55 1.19
C LYS A 347 45.29 21.12 1.02
N GLN A 348 46.26 20.21 0.90
CA GLN A 348 46.02 18.77 0.89
C GLN A 348 45.21 18.37 2.14
N PRO A 349 44.09 17.62 1.98
CA PRO A 349 43.35 17.06 3.09
C PRO A 349 44.23 16.13 3.95
N SER A 350 43.99 16.09 5.26
CA SER A 350 44.79 15.30 6.20
C SER A 350 44.58 13.78 6.09
N ASP A 351 43.55 13.38 5.35
CA ASP A 351 43.10 12.02 5.06
C ASP A 351 43.45 11.56 3.64
N TRP A 352 44.14 12.38 2.85
CA TRP A 352 44.57 12.05 1.49
C TRP A 352 45.70 11.01 1.47
N ASP A 353 45.52 9.90 0.77
CA ASP A 353 46.52 8.83 0.63
C ASP A 353 47.10 8.81 -0.79
N THR A 354 48.38 9.14 -0.94
CA THR A 354 49.03 9.21 -2.27
C THR A 354 49.11 7.85 -2.99
N GLU A 355 49.05 6.72 -2.28
CA GLU A 355 49.04 5.38 -2.91
C GLU A 355 47.65 5.00 -3.46
N MET A 356 46.57 5.54 -2.86
CA MET A 356 45.18 5.21 -3.21
C MET A 356 44.48 6.31 -4.04
N ASP A 357 44.71 7.58 -3.70
CA ASP A 357 44.08 8.77 -4.30
C ASP A 357 44.99 9.48 -5.32
N GLY A 358 46.29 9.17 -5.32
CA GLY A 358 47.31 9.74 -6.23
C GLY A 358 48.01 10.99 -5.71
N GLU A 359 48.86 11.61 -6.54
CA GLU A 359 49.52 12.88 -6.21
C GLU A 359 48.48 14.01 -6.09
N TRP A 360 48.52 14.77 -5.00
CA TRP A 360 47.56 15.85 -4.77
C TRP A 360 47.92 17.08 -5.59
N GLU A 361 47.06 17.46 -6.53
CA GLU A 361 47.13 18.73 -7.26
C GLU A 361 46.10 19.73 -6.70
N ALA A 362 46.52 20.98 -6.50
CA ALA A 362 45.64 22.03 -6.01
C ALA A 362 44.56 22.38 -7.06
N PRO A 363 43.31 22.63 -6.65
CA PRO A 363 42.23 23.01 -7.56
C PRO A 363 42.59 24.28 -8.34
N LEU A 364 42.24 24.28 -9.62
CA LEU A 364 42.47 25.42 -10.50
C LEU A 364 41.37 26.47 -10.33
N ILE A 365 41.77 27.72 -10.06
CA ILE A 365 40.91 28.90 -9.97
C ILE A 365 41.19 29.88 -11.12
N ALA A 366 40.19 30.66 -11.52
CA ALA A 366 40.35 31.68 -12.55
C ALA A 366 41.36 32.74 -12.12
N ASN A 367 42.35 33.03 -12.96
CA ASN A 367 43.42 33.97 -12.66
C ASN A 367 42.85 35.40 -12.48
N PRO A 368 43.00 36.04 -11.31
CA PRO A 368 42.43 37.37 -11.05
C PRO A 368 42.91 38.48 -11.99
N ARG A 369 44.06 38.30 -12.66
CA ARG A 369 44.55 39.23 -13.70
C ARG A 369 43.72 39.15 -14.98
N CYS A 370 43.25 37.96 -15.33
CA CYS A 370 42.49 37.69 -16.54
C CYS A 370 41.07 38.25 -16.48
N ALA A 371 40.53 38.44 -15.27
CA ALA A 371 39.26 39.15 -15.06
C ALA A 371 39.30 40.66 -15.41
N GLN A 372 40.48 41.24 -15.66
CA GLN A 372 40.67 42.65 -16.07
C GLN A 372 41.01 42.81 -17.56
N LEU A 373 41.08 41.72 -18.32
CA LEU A 373 41.45 41.67 -19.74
C LEU A 373 40.35 40.96 -20.54
N SER A 374 40.34 41.11 -21.87
CA SER A 374 39.42 40.35 -22.75
C SER A 374 39.69 38.84 -22.80
N GLY A 375 40.84 38.38 -22.28
CA GLY A 375 41.14 36.97 -22.08
C GLY A 375 42.62 36.66 -21.87
N CYS A 376 42.90 35.40 -21.57
CA CYS A 376 44.23 34.89 -21.21
C CYS A 376 44.52 33.52 -21.84
N GLY A 377 45.79 33.13 -21.83
CA GLY A 377 46.26 31.86 -22.39
C GLY A 377 46.28 31.87 -23.91
N LYS A 378 46.44 30.70 -24.53
CA LYS A 378 46.58 30.61 -25.99
C LYS A 378 45.24 30.93 -26.68
N TRP A 379 45.17 32.07 -27.38
CA TRP A 379 43.97 32.46 -28.13
C TRP A 379 43.59 31.40 -29.17
N SER A 380 42.30 31.09 -29.26
CA SER A 380 41.71 30.31 -30.34
C SER A 380 40.47 31.03 -30.87
N ALA A 381 40.28 31.00 -32.18
CA ALA A 381 39.12 31.62 -32.80
C ALA A 381 37.84 30.86 -32.39
N PRO A 382 36.73 31.58 -32.10
CA PRO A 382 35.45 30.94 -31.78
C PRO A 382 35.00 30.04 -32.93
N LEU A 383 34.47 28.88 -32.58
CA LEU A 383 33.94 27.90 -33.53
C LEU A 383 32.49 28.26 -33.91
N ILE A 384 32.29 28.66 -35.15
CA ILE A 384 30.96 28.83 -35.76
C ILE A 384 30.52 27.51 -36.40
N ASP A 385 29.21 27.32 -36.57
CA ASP A 385 28.69 26.18 -37.32
C ASP A 385 29.13 26.30 -38.80
N ASN A 386 29.42 25.16 -39.43
CA ASN A 386 29.76 25.07 -40.86
C ASN A 386 28.43 24.99 -41.65
N ASP A 387 28.20 25.97 -42.53
CA ASP A 387 26.95 26.15 -43.32
C ASP A 387 26.95 25.32 -44.62
#